data_AF-A0A938KBP3-F1
#
_entry.id   AF-A0A938KBP3-F1
#
_cell.length_a   1.000
_cell.length_b   1.000
_cell.length_c   1.000
_cell.angle_alpha   90.00
_cell.angle_beta   90.00
_cell.angle_gamma   90.00
#
_symmetry.space_group_name_H-M   'P 1'
#
loop_
_entity.id
_entity.type
_entity.pdbx_description
1 polymer ?
#
loop_
_entity_poly.entity_id
_entity_poly.type
_entity_poly.pdbx_seq_one_letter_code
_entity_poly.pdbx_strand_id
1 'polypeptide(L)'
;MEPWFAWGKNPSPGEVSFYTYYLDMEPDRKMNKYWGNSFFPSGPGKGAAAGPARVIPPLNQWQCWEFMIQANTAPDRADGKQAMWVDGKLVGEFTGIRWRSDLDLKVNCLWLEHYGYDEGDPTKRYWKNR
;
A
#
# COMPACT_ATOMS: atom_id res chain seq x y z
N MET A 1 3.69 -3.39 1.33
CA MET A 1 3.39 -3.01 -0.07
C MET A 1 2.64 -4.15 -0.70
N GLU A 2 1.63 -3.89 -1.51
CA GLU A 2 0.88 -4.93 -2.18
C GLU A 2 0.54 -4.55 -3.62
N PRO A 3 0.51 -5.52 -4.55
CA PRO A 3 -0.06 -5.33 -5.87
C PRO A 3 -1.59 -5.49 -5.82
N TRP A 4 -2.32 -4.43 -6.19
CA TRP A 4 -3.78 -4.38 -6.18
C TRP A 4 -4.36 -4.55 -7.60
N PHE A 5 -5.21 -5.55 -7.80
CA PHE A 5 -5.78 -5.87 -9.11
C PHE A 5 -6.96 -4.96 -9.52
N ALA A 6 -7.50 -4.17 -8.59
CA ALA A 6 -8.58 -3.21 -8.83
C ALA A 6 -9.79 -3.78 -9.59
N TRP A 7 -10.23 -4.99 -9.22
CA TRP A 7 -11.37 -5.67 -9.83
C TRP A 7 -11.24 -5.79 -11.36
N GLY A 8 -10.05 -6.07 -11.86
CA GLY A 8 -9.78 -6.23 -13.30
C GLY A 8 -9.34 -4.97 -14.03
N LYS A 9 -9.28 -3.81 -13.35
CA LYS A 9 -8.78 -2.58 -13.97
C LYS A 9 -7.26 -2.60 -14.17
N ASN A 10 -6.52 -3.33 -13.33
CA ASN A 10 -5.09 -3.51 -13.50
C ASN A 10 -4.82 -4.91 -14.07
N PRO A 11 -3.89 -5.08 -15.04
CA PRO A 11 -3.38 -6.40 -15.39
C PRO A 11 -2.60 -7.02 -14.21
N SER A 12 -2.36 -8.34 -14.27
CA SER A 12 -1.44 -9.01 -13.35
C SER A 12 -0.03 -8.38 -13.43
N PRO A 13 0.70 -8.26 -12.31
CA PRO A 13 0.34 -8.73 -10.96
C PRO A 13 -0.62 -7.79 -10.20
N GLY A 14 -0.80 -6.56 -10.67
CA GLY A 14 -1.57 -5.51 -10.00
C GLY A 14 -0.75 -4.22 -9.88
N GLU A 15 -1.39 -3.12 -9.47
CA GLU A 15 -0.68 -1.87 -9.22
C GLU A 15 -0.12 -1.82 -7.80
N VAL A 16 1.09 -1.30 -7.62
CA VAL A 16 1.71 -1.18 -6.30
C VAL A 16 0.98 -0.14 -5.44
N SER A 17 0.69 -0.50 -4.20
CA SER A 17 0.23 0.43 -3.16
C SER A 17 0.84 0.10 -1.79
N PHE A 18 0.85 1.08 -0.89
CA PHE A 18 0.99 0.81 0.54
C PHE A 18 -0.37 0.58 1.17
N TYR A 19 -0.61 -0.64 1.63
CA TYR A 19 -1.73 -0.94 2.49
C TYR A 19 -1.32 -0.75 3.95
N THR A 20 -1.82 0.31 4.58
CA THR A 20 -1.29 0.80 5.86
C THR A 20 -2.39 0.88 6.92
N TYR A 21 -2.13 0.27 8.08
CA TYR A 21 -2.87 0.51 9.32
C TYR A 21 -2.13 1.56 10.15
N TYR A 22 -2.85 2.58 10.61
CA TYR A 22 -2.28 3.68 11.41
C TYR A 22 -3.37 4.32 12.29
N LEU A 23 -2.97 5.14 13.27
CA LEU A 23 -3.88 5.62 14.31
C LEU A 23 -5.06 6.45 13.76
N ASP A 24 -4.81 7.24 12.71
CA ASP A 24 -5.79 8.16 12.12
C ASP A 24 -6.36 7.63 10.78
N MET A 25 -6.41 6.30 10.61
CA MET A 25 -6.94 5.69 9.39
C MET A 25 -8.43 5.97 9.20
N GLU A 26 -8.83 6.12 7.94
CA GLU A 26 -10.24 6.32 7.59
C GLU A 26 -10.95 4.96 7.51
N PRO A 27 -12.22 4.88 7.96
CA PRO A 27 -13.03 3.69 7.74
C PRO A 27 -13.36 3.55 6.25
N ASP A 28 -13.58 2.32 5.80
CA ASP A 28 -14.23 2.07 4.52
C ASP A 28 -15.67 2.58 4.59
N ARG A 29 -15.96 3.60 3.78
CA ARG A 29 -17.24 4.31 3.79
C ARG A 29 -18.41 3.47 3.26
N LYS A 30 -18.13 2.41 2.49
CA LYS A 30 -19.18 1.54 1.92
C LYS A 30 -19.61 0.46 2.91
N MET A 31 -18.66 -0.09 3.65
CA MET A 31 -18.86 -1.16 4.61
C MET A 31 -19.00 -0.68 6.05
N ASN A 32 -18.69 0.59 6.33
CA ASN A 32 -18.62 1.15 7.68
C ASN A 32 -17.75 0.30 8.62
N LYS A 33 -16.59 -0.14 8.12
CA LYS A 33 -15.61 -0.98 8.81
C LYS A 33 -14.21 -0.40 8.66
N TYR A 34 -13.32 -0.75 9.58
CA TYR A 34 -11.92 -0.37 9.50
C TYR A 34 -11.09 -1.46 8.82
N TRP A 35 -10.35 -1.05 7.81
CA TRP A 35 -9.37 -1.83 7.09
C TRP A 35 -8.12 -0.97 6.91
N GLY A 36 -7.03 -1.56 6.43
CA GLY A 36 -5.88 -0.79 6.00
C GLY A 36 -6.30 0.22 4.92
N ASN A 37 -5.65 1.37 4.89
CA ASN A 37 -5.86 2.34 3.83
C ASN A 37 -4.79 2.14 2.77
N SER A 38 -5.20 2.08 1.50
CA SER A 38 -4.26 2.02 0.37
C SER A 38 -3.76 3.42 0.02
N PHE A 39 -2.44 3.55 -0.09
CA PHE A 39 -1.75 4.74 -0.60
C PHE A 39 -1.12 4.39 -1.95
N PHE A 40 -1.68 4.94 -3.02
CA PHE A 40 -1.27 4.76 -4.40
C PHE A 40 -0.29 5.87 -4.82
N PRO A 41 0.72 5.56 -5.66
CA PRO A 41 1.64 6.53 -6.24
C PRO A 41 0.98 7.82 -6.78
N SER A 42 1.62 8.97 -6.70
CA SER A 42 3.00 9.22 -6.23
C SER A 42 3.10 9.86 -4.84
N GLY A 43 1.97 10.11 -4.18
CA GLY A 43 1.91 10.95 -2.97
C GLY A 43 1.80 12.45 -3.27
N PRO A 44 1.81 13.33 -2.25
CA PRO A 44 1.93 13.02 -0.82
C PRO A 44 0.65 12.45 -0.17
N GLY A 45 -0.50 12.57 -0.83
CA GLY A 45 -1.76 11.98 -0.39
C GLY A 45 -1.94 10.53 -0.84
N LYS A 46 -3.05 9.89 -0.45
CA LYS A 46 -3.34 8.48 -0.74
C LYS A 46 -3.48 8.12 -2.23
N GLY A 47 -3.55 9.09 -3.14
CA GLY A 47 -3.77 8.83 -4.56
C GLY A 47 -5.11 8.14 -4.83
N ALA A 48 -5.25 7.55 -6.02
CA ALA A 48 -6.42 6.77 -6.42
C ALA A 48 -6.01 5.52 -7.20
N ALA A 49 -6.68 4.41 -6.92
CA ALA A 49 -6.49 3.15 -7.63
C ALA A 49 -6.79 3.27 -9.13
N ALA A 50 -6.04 2.53 -9.95
CA ALA A 50 -6.10 2.52 -11.40
C ALA A 50 -5.93 3.90 -12.05
N GLY A 51 -5.20 4.80 -11.37
CA GLY A 51 -4.89 6.14 -11.86
C GLY A 51 -3.85 6.15 -13.00
N PRO A 52 -3.57 7.32 -13.59
CA PRO A 52 -2.56 7.47 -14.63
C PRO A 52 -1.12 7.32 -14.09
N ALA A 53 -0.91 7.59 -12.79
CA ALA A 53 0.39 7.47 -12.13
C ALA A 53 0.66 6.06 -11.56
N ARG A 54 -0.21 5.08 -11.84
CA ARG A 54 -0.08 3.73 -11.29
C ARG A 54 1.25 3.10 -11.71
N VAL A 55 1.84 2.36 -10.79
CA VAL A 55 3.03 1.55 -11.06
C VAL A 55 2.63 0.10 -11.08
N ILE A 56 2.79 -0.56 -12.23
CA ILE A 56 2.52 -1.98 -12.40
C ILE A 56 3.86 -2.68 -12.65
N PRO A 57 4.31 -3.54 -11.72
CA PRO A 57 5.56 -4.27 -11.89
C PRO A 57 5.48 -5.26 -13.06
N PRO A 58 6.55 -5.42 -13.87
CA PRO A 58 6.53 -6.32 -15.02
C PRO A 58 6.52 -7.79 -14.62
N LEU A 59 5.82 -8.65 -15.38
CA LEU A 59 5.88 -10.10 -15.19
C LEU A 59 7.21 -10.68 -15.69
N ASN A 60 7.59 -11.85 -15.17
CA ASN A 60 8.75 -12.64 -15.59
C ASN A 60 10.10 -11.92 -15.42
N GLN A 61 10.21 -11.06 -14.41
CA GLN A 61 11.43 -10.31 -14.10
C GLN A 61 11.64 -10.28 -12.58
N TRP A 62 12.90 -10.33 -12.16
CA TRP A 62 13.27 -10.02 -10.77
C TRP A 62 13.07 -8.52 -10.54
N GLN A 63 12.57 -8.18 -9.35
CA GLN A 63 12.26 -6.81 -8.95
C GLN A 63 12.86 -6.53 -7.59
N CYS A 64 13.43 -5.35 -7.41
CA CYS A 64 13.80 -4.85 -6.09
C CYS A 64 12.65 -4.00 -5.54
N TRP A 65 12.15 -4.35 -4.35
CA TRP A 65 11.10 -3.60 -3.66
C TRP A 65 11.67 -3.06 -2.37
N GLU A 66 11.55 -1.74 -2.19
CA GLU A 66 12.06 -1.07 -0.99
C GLU A 66 10.95 -0.24 -0.38
N PHE A 67 10.96 -0.15 0.94
CA PHE A 67 10.06 0.71 1.67
C PHE A 67 10.76 1.36 2.85
N MET A 68 10.23 2.50 3.25
CA MET A 68 10.66 3.25 4.42
C MET A 68 9.43 3.63 5.23
N ILE A 69 9.59 3.60 6.55
CA ILE A 69 8.66 4.19 7.51
C ILE A 69 9.47 5.13 8.39
N GLN A 70 8.95 6.34 8.57
CA GLN A 70 9.44 7.31 9.54
C GLN A 70 8.31 7.67 10.47
N ALA A 71 8.49 7.33 11.76
CA ALA A 71 7.53 7.66 12.79
C ALA A 71 7.42 9.18 13.02
N ASN A 72 6.25 9.61 13.47
CA ASN A 72 5.99 10.99 13.89
C ASN A 72 6.87 11.42 15.08
N THR A 73 7.14 12.73 15.17
CA THR A 73 8.07 13.33 16.14
C THR A 73 7.48 13.51 17.54
N ALA A 74 6.16 13.70 17.63
CA ALA A 74 5.42 13.83 18.89
C ALA A 74 4.06 13.10 18.84
N PRO A 75 3.49 12.69 19.99
CA PRO A 75 2.27 11.88 20.06
C PRO A 75 1.03 12.41 19.32
N ASP A 76 0.93 13.73 19.18
CA ASP A 76 -0.18 14.49 18.61
C ASP A 76 0.17 15.08 17.23
N ARG A 77 1.34 14.75 16.67
CA ARG A 77 1.80 15.21 15.35
C ARG A 77 1.63 14.13 14.30
N ALA A 78 1.07 14.51 13.15
CA ALA A 78 0.97 13.67 11.96
C ALA A 78 2.07 14.02 10.95
N ASP A 79 3.32 14.12 11.41
CA ASP A 79 4.49 14.46 10.59
C ASP A 79 5.35 13.25 10.19
N GLY A 80 4.88 12.05 10.51
CA GLY A 80 5.47 10.81 10.01
C GLY A 80 5.20 10.61 8.51
N LYS A 81 5.99 9.72 7.92
CA LYS A 81 5.91 9.40 6.49
C LYS A 81 6.19 7.93 6.20
N GLN A 82 5.81 7.51 5.00
CA GLN A 82 6.26 6.27 4.38
C GLN A 82 6.64 6.54 2.93
N ALA A 83 7.54 5.75 2.39
CA ALA A 83 7.90 5.84 0.97
C ALA A 83 8.22 4.47 0.40
N MET A 84 8.02 4.32 -0.90
CA MET A 84 8.24 3.08 -1.64
C MET A 84 9.08 3.31 -2.88
N TRP A 85 9.94 2.34 -3.15
CA TRP A 85 10.71 2.25 -4.37
C TRP A 85 10.48 0.91 -5.05
N VAL A 86 10.55 0.92 -6.38
CA VAL A 86 10.59 -0.27 -7.22
C VAL A 86 11.77 -0.10 -8.15
N ASP A 87 12.67 -1.08 -8.15
CA ASP A 87 13.92 -1.07 -8.91
C ASP A 87 14.75 0.21 -8.70
N GLY A 88 14.90 0.62 -7.44
CA GLY A 88 15.63 1.83 -7.02
C GLY A 88 14.94 3.15 -7.36
N LYS A 89 13.79 3.14 -8.03
CA LYS A 89 13.04 4.36 -8.36
C LYS A 89 12.00 4.65 -7.29
N LEU A 90 12.02 5.87 -6.74
CA LEU A 90 10.97 6.35 -5.84
C LEU A 90 9.64 6.39 -6.60
N VAL A 91 8.67 5.57 -6.18
CA VAL A 91 7.34 5.50 -6.80
C VAL A 91 6.27 6.18 -5.96
N GLY A 92 6.50 6.35 -4.65
CA GLY A 92 5.60 7.14 -3.83
C GLY A 92 6.24 7.57 -2.52
N GLU A 93 5.98 8.81 -2.12
CA GLU A 93 6.30 9.34 -0.79
C GLU A 93 5.03 9.94 -0.19
N PHE A 94 4.62 9.46 0.98
CA PHE A 94 3.37 9.83 1.63
C PHE A 94 3.65 10.41 3.01
N THR A 95 3.07 11.57 3.28
CA THR A 95 3.24 12.32 4.53
C THR A 95 1.92 12.46 5.26
N GLY A 96 1.92 13.08 6.44
CA GLY A 96 0.67 13.30 7.16
C GLY A 96 0.25 12.12 8.03
N ILE A 97 1.19 11.27 8.45
CA ILE A 97 0.89 10.01 9.15
C ILE A 97 1.32 10.11 10.62
N ARG A 98 0.39 9.81 11.51
CA ARG A 98 0.65 9.58 12.93
C ARG A 98 0.73 8.08 13.19
N TRP A 99 1.95 7.57 13.30
CA TRP A 99 2.26 6.14 13.47
C TRP A 99 2.07 5.66 14.90
N ARG A 100 2.33 6.53 15.88
CA ARG A 100 2.34 6.18 17.31
C ARG A 100 1.95 7.36 18.17
N SER A 101 1.33 7.07 19.31
CA SER A 101 1.09 8.01 20.40
C SER A 101 2.10 7.86 21.53
N ASP A 102 2.79 6.72 21.62
CA ASP A 102 3.87 6.48 22.56
C ASP A 102 5.22 6.65 21.85
N LEU A 103 6.09 7.51 22.36
CA LEU A 103 7.40 7.77 21.76
C LEU A 103 8.41 6.66 22.01
N ASP A 104 8.18 5.78 22.98
CA ASP A 104 9.03 4.62 23.24
C ASP A 104 8.71 3.45 22.31
N LEU A 105 7.51 3.42 21.72
CA LEU A 105 7.17 2.44 20.67
C LEU A 105 7.99 2.68 19.40
N LYS A 106 8.97 1.83 19.12
CA LYS A 106 9.78 1.86 17.89
C LYS A 106 9.31 0.79 16.89
N VAL A 107 9.73 0.93 15.63
CA VAL A 107 9.63 -0.17 14.66
C VAL A 107 10.45 -1.34 15.19
N ASN A 108 9.82 -2.50 15.34
CA ASN A 108 10.40 -3.64 16.04
C ASN A 108 10.26 -4.97 15.28
N CYS A 109 9.56 -4.98 14.14
CA CYS A 109 9.29 -6.18 13.38
C CYS A 109 9.27 -5.89 11.88
N LEU A 110 9.83 -6.84 11.13
CA LEU A 110 9.65 -6.96 9.69
C LEU A 110 8.93 -8.28 9.43
N TRP A 111 7.72 -8.22 8.87
CA TRP A 111 6.99 -9.39 8.41
C TRP A 111 6.94 -9.41 6.90
N LEU A 112 7.31 -10.57 6.35
CA LEU A 112 7.16 -10.88 4.93
C LEU A 112 6.01 -11.87 4.80
N GLU A 113 4.88 -11.38 4.33
CA GLU A 113 3.66 -12.15 4.12
C GLU A 113 3.31 -12.17 2.64
N HIS A 114 2.88 -13.33 2.15
CA HIS A 114 2.33 -13.48 0.81
C HIS A 114 1.02 -14.24 0.91
N TYR A 115 -0.05 -13.60 0.47
CA TYR A 115 -1.39 -14.17 0.39
C TYR A 115 -1.90 -14.06 -1.04
N GLY A 116 -2.44 -15.15 -1.56
CA GLY A 116 -3.11 -15.20 -2.85
C GLY A 116 -4.44 -15.93 -2.70
N TYR A 117 -5.42 -15.54 -3.50
CA TYR A 117 -6.70 -16.26 -3.55
C TYR A 117 -6.54 -17.59 -4.30
N ASP A 118 -7.19 -18.62 -3.79
CA ASP A 118 -7.28 -19.95 -4.38
C ASP A 118 -8.56 -20.09 -5.23
N GLU A 119 -9.15 -21.28 -5.26
CA GLU A 119 -10.42 -21.52 -5.95
C GLU A 119 -11.60 -20.71 -5.38
N GLY A 120 -11.48 -20.14 -4.18
CA GLY A 120 -12.45 -19.25 -3.56
C GLY A 120 -12.41 -17.80 -4.07
N ASP A 121 -11.53 -17.45 -5.01
CA ASP A 121 -11.39 -16.06 -5.48
C ASP A 121 -12.72 -15.50 -6.04
N PRO A 122 -13.33 -14.48 -5.39
CA PRO A 122 -14.55 -13.85 -5.90
C PRO A 122 -14.32 -13.05 -7.20
N THR A 123 -13.07 -12.89 -7.63
CA THR A 123 -12.66 -12.12 -8.80
C THR A 123 -12.39 -12.97 -10.05
N LYS A 124 -12.61 -14.29 -10.02
CA LYS A 124 -12.41 -15.20 -11.18
C LYS A 124 -13.00 -14.69 -12.49
N ARG A 125 -14.17 -14.04 -12.45
CA ARG A 125 -14.84 -13.45 -13.63
C ARG A 125 -14.02 -12.35 -14.35
N TYR A 126 -13.02 -11.79 -13.68
CA TYR A 126 -12.13 -10.76 -14.21
C TYR A 126 -10.79 -11.33 -14.68
N TRP A 127 -10.53 -12.62 -14.44
CA TRP A 127 -9.34 -13.27 -14.91
C TRP A 127 -9.43 -13.42 -16.43
N LYS A 128 -8.37 -13.05 -17.15
CA LYS A 128 -8.26 -13.35 -18.57
C LYS A 128 -7.75 -14.78 -18.70
N ASN A 129 -8.37 -15.59 -19.56
CA ASN A 129 -7.81 -16.88 -19.95
C ASN A 129 -6.40 -16.62 -20.51
N ARG A 130 -5.38 -17.20 -19.89
CA ARG A 130 -4.00 -17.14 -20.38
C ARG A 130 -3.77 -18.25 -21.38
#